data_AF-A0A1Y0EBY2-F1
#
_entry.id   AF-A0A1Y0EBY2-F1
#
_cell.length_a   1.000
_cell.length_b   1.000
_cell.length_c   1.000
_cell.angle_alpha   90.00
_cell.angle_beta   90.00
_cell.angle_gamma   90.00
#
_symmetry.space_group_name_H-M   'P 1'
#
loop_
_entity.id
_entity.type
_entity.pdbx_description
1 polymer ?
#
loop_
_entity_poly.entity_id
_entity_poly.type
_entity_poly.pdbx_seq_one_letter_code
_entity_poly.pdbx_strand_id
1 'polypeptide(L)'
;MIRQLPLIAFVALSACAYPMMTPAPYPTTTIAPQTPPPAVNPGSSKDRFIASVTANGCELTSANTQLVLASATLSQQDMARIMTELRAEGRGEIGADGRSFRLTTGACL
;
A
#
# COMPACT_ATOMS: atom_id res chain seq x y z
N MET A 1 31.44 -85.17 -23.18
CA MET A 1 32.61 -84.28 -23.32
C MET A 1 32.17 -82.88 -22.92
N ILE A 2 32.64 -82.40 -21.77
CA ILE A 2 32.47 -81.04 -21.25
C ILE A 2 33.66 -80.21 -21.70
N ARG A 3 33.43 -78.98 -22.18
CA ARG A 3 34.48 -77.96 -22.30
C ARG A 3 33.92 -76.54 -22.32
N GLN A 4 34.23 -75.85 -21.21
CA GLN A 4 34.68 -74.45 -21.10
C GLN A 4 33.64 -73.33 -21.28
N LEU A 5 33.24 -72.63 -20.20
CA LEU A 5 33.94 -71.61 -19.35
C LEU A 5 33.58 -70.16 -19.80
N PRO A 6 33.67 -69.16 -18.92
CA PRO A 6 32.52 -68.37 -18.44
C PRO A 6 32.68 -66.86 -18.68
N LEU A 7 31.59 -66.10 -18.63
CA LEU A 7 31.60 -64.63 -18.50
C LEU A 7 30.28 -64.26 -17.82
N ILE A 8 30.25 -64.15 -16.49
CA ILE A 8 30.44 -62.89 -15.76
C ILE A 8 29.59 -61.79 -16.41
N ALA A 9 28.48 -61.42 -15.77
CA ALA A 9 28.27 -60.07 -15.23
C ALA A 9 26.77 -59.71 -15.12
N PHE A 10 26.49 -58.84 -14.16
CA PHE A 10 25.29 -57.99 -14.05
C PHE A 10 23.96 -58.66 -13.70
N VAL A 11 23.69 -58.79 -12.41
CA VAL A 11 22.49 -58.14 -11.82
C VAL A 11 22.86 -57.67 -10.41
N ALA A 12 23.42 -56.46 -10.33
CA ALA A 12 23.50 -55.72 -9.08
C ALA A 12 22.06 -55.44 -8.62
N LEU A 13 21.74 -55.84 -7.38
CA LEU A 13 20.46 -55.56 -6.76
C LEU A 13 20.23 -54.05 -6.77
N SER A 14 19.14 -53.64 -7.41
CA SER A 14 18.62 -52.29 -7.45
C SER A 14 18.35 -51.80 -6.03
N ALA A 15 19.26 -50.97 -5.52
CA ALA A 15 18.99 -50.12 -4.36
C ALA A 15 17.74 -49.30 -4.68
N CYS A 16 16.75 -49.38 -3.79
CA CYS A 16 15.55 -48.56 -3.85
C CYS A 16 15.96 -47.08 -3.79
N ALA A 17 16.01 -46.43 -4.95
CA ALA A 17 16.07 -44.99 -5.06
C ALA A 17 14.72 -44.43 -4.58
N TYR A 18 14.59 -44.26 -3.27
CA TYR A 18 13.57 -43.39 -2.71
C TYR A 18 14.11 -41.96 -2.81
N PRO A 19 13.53 -41.09 -3.66
CA PRO A 19 13.82 -39.66 -3.58
C PRO A 19 13.27 -39.17 -2.24
N MET A 20 14.18 -38.90 -1.31
CA MET A 20 13.87 -38.14 -0.11
C MET A 20 13.55 -36.71 -0.58
N MET A 21 12.28 -36.44 -0.87
CA MET A 21 11.81 -35.07 -1.06
C MET A 21 12.03 -34.33 0.26
N THR A 22 13.06 -33.50 0.32
CA THR A 22 13.23 -32.52 1.38
C THR A 22 12.24 -31.39 1.12
N PRO A 23 11.27 -31.12 2.02
CA PRO A 23 10.46 -29.92 1.90
C PRO A 23 11.39 -28.71 2.04
N ALA A 24 11.41 -27.85 1.03
CA ALA A 24 12.08 -26.56 1.11
C ALA A 24 11.47 -25.77 2.28
N PRO A 25 12.27 -25.10 3.11
CA PRO A 25 11.74 -24.20 4.12
C PRO A 25 10.92 -23.11 3.43
N TYR A 26 9.62 -23.14 3.67
CA TYR A 26 8.69 -22.09 3.27
C TYR A 26 9.19 -20.77 3.88
N PRO A 27 9.27 -19.67 3.10
CA PRO A 27 9.56 -18.37 3.66
C PRO A 27 8.42 -18.01 4.60
N THR A 28 8.66 -18.12 5.91
CA THR A 28 7.77 -17.62 6.94
C THR A 28 7.66 -16.12 6.72
N THR A 29 6.59 -15.69 6.05
CA THR A 29 6.29 -14.28 5.91
C THR A 29 5.86 -13.81 7.29
N THR A 30 6.82 -13.40 8.11
CA THR A 30 6.54 -12.72 9.38
C THR A 30 5.87 -11.41 9.00
N ILE A 31 4.54 -11.41 9.02
CA ILE A 31 3.75 -10.19 8.98
C ILE A 31 4.13 -9.45 10.25
N ALA A 32 5.02 -8.47 10.14
CA ALA A 32 5.33 -7.57 11.24
C ALA A 32 4.01 -6.99 11.75
N PRO A 33 3.80 -6.88 13.08
CA PRO A 33 2.65 -6.19 13.64
C PRO A 33 2.57 -4.80 13.00
N GLN A 34 1.60 -4.62 12.12
CA GLN A 34 1.31 -3.31 11.56
C GLN A 34 0.72 -2.52 12.71
N THR A 35 1.55 -1.71 13.38
CA THR A 35 1.08 -0.68 14.29
C THR A 35 -0.03 0.06 13.54
N PRO A 36 -1.29 0.05 14.03
CA PRO A 36 -2.34 0.82 13.39
C PRO A 36 -1.82 2.24 13.22
N PRO A 37 -1.94 2.86 12.02
CA PRO A 37 -1.56 4.25 11.86
C PRO A 37 -2.27 5.04 12.97
N PRO A 38 -1.58 5.97 13.64
CA PRO A 38 -2.15 6.71 14.76
C PRO A 38 -3.51 7.24 14.33
N ALA A 39 -4.54 6.99 15.14
CA ALA A 39 -5.91 7.42 14.85
C ALA A 39 -5.89 8.94 14.66
N VAL A 40 -5.92 9.36 13.40
CA VAL A 40 -5.81 10.77 13.07
C VAL A 40 -7.16 11.39 13.42
N ASN A 41 -7.20 12.15 14.51
CA ASN A 41 -8.42 12.75 14.99
C ASN A 41 -9.01 13.63 13.87
N PRO A 42 -10.21 13.33 13.32
CA PRO A 42 -10.70 13.99 12.11
C PRO A 42 -10.72 15.52 12.22
N GLY A 43 -10.95 16.04 13.44
CA GLY A 43 -10.86 17.47 13.73
C GLY A 43 -9.48 18.07 13.46
N SER A 44 -8.40 17.40 13.88
CA SER A 44 -7.04 17.89 13.63
C SER A 44 -6.54 17.61 12.22
N SER A 45 -7.07 16.58 11.54
CA SER A 45 -6.81 16.31 10.12
C SER A 45 -7.42 17.37 9.22
N LYS A 46 -8.70 17.68 9.43
CA LYS A 46 -9.44 18.67 8.65
C LYS A 46 -8.84 20.06 8.84
N ASP A 47 -8.48 20.43 10.07
CA ASP A 47 -7.86 21.72 10.36
C ASP A 47 -6.47 21.85 9.69
N ARG A 48 -5.64 20.80 9.76
CA ARG A 48 -4.34 20.76 9.05
C ARG A 48 -4.48 20.82 7.53
N PHE A 49 -5.51 20.18 6.98
CA PHE A 49 -5.83 20.28 5.56
C PHE A 49 -6.20 21.71 5.18
N ILE A 50 -7.13 22.32 5.93
CA ILE A 50 -7.57 23.71 5.69
C ILE A 50 -6.37 24.66 5.76
N ALA A 51 -5.54 24.56 6.81
CA ALA A 51 -4.35 25.37 6.96
C ALA A 51 -3.37 25.19 5.79
N SER A 52 -3.15 23.96 5.34
CA SER A 52 -2.25 23.66 4.22
C SER A 52 -2.76 24.19 2.90
N VAL A 53 -4.05 24.03 2.58
CA VAL A 53 -4.65 24.58 1.35
C VAL A 53 -4.71 26.11 1.40
N THR A 54 -5.01 26.69 2.56
CA THR A 54 -4.97 28.14 2.76
C THR A 54 -3.58 28.71 2.48
N ALA A 55 -2.53 28.04 2.98
CA ALA A 55 -1.14 28.43 2.70
C ALA A 55 -0.75 28.32 1.21
N ASN A 56 -1.48 27.52 0.43
CA ASN A 56 -1.26 27.34 -1.00
C ASN A 56 -2.22 28.18 -1.87
N GLY A 57 -2.93 29.16 -1.29
CA GLY A 57 -3.78 30.08 -2.03
C GLY A 57 -5.24 29.65 -2.13
N CYS A 58 -5.74 28.88 -1.14
CA CYS A 58 -7.16 28.52 -0.99
C CYS A 58 -7.75 27.60 -2.06
N GLU A 59 -6.91 27.14 -2.99
CA GLU A 59 -7.30 26.23 -4.05
C GLU A 59 -6.36 25.03 -4.06
N LEU A 60 -6.94 23.84 -4.01
CA LEU A 60 -6.25 22.58 -4.25
C LEU A 60 -6.35 22.28 -5.74
N THR A 61 -5.21 22.01 -6.37
CA THR A 61 -5.09 21.60 -7.77
C THR A 61 -4.14 20.41 -7.85
N SER A 62 -4.14 19.68 -8.96
CA SER A 62 -3.21 18.56 -9.15
C SER A 62 -1.73 18.95 -9.00
N ALA A 63 -1.38 20.23 -9.17
CA ALA A 63 -0.01 20.72 -9.00
C ALA A 63 0.41 20.84 -7.52
N ASN A 64 -0.53 21.14 -6.62
CA ASN A 64 -0.24 21.37 -5.20
C ASN A 64 -0.78 20.26 -4.27
N THR A 65 -1.60 19.33 -4.77
CA THR A 65 -2.14 18.21 -3.99
C THR A 65 -1.06 17.45 -3.24
N GLN A 66 0.05 17.12 -3.89
CA GLN A 66 1.15 16.36 -3.27
C GLN A 66 1.81 17.15 -2.13
N LEU A 67 1.95 18.46 -2.33
CA LEU A 67 2.51 19.41 -1.35
C LEU A 67 1.59 19.53 -0.13
N VAL A 68 0.29 19.71 -0.36
CA VAL A 68 -0.72 19.81 0.70
C VAL A 68 -0.83 18.52 1.51
N LEU A 69 -0.82 17.36 0.85
CA LEU A 69 -0.81 16.06 1.53
C LEU A 69 0.42 15.90 2.43
N ALA A 70 1.59 16.29 1.94
CA ALA A 70 2.84 16.24 2.71
C ALA A 70 2.80 17.23 3.89
N SER A 71 2.41 18.48 3.65
CA SER A 71 2.30 19.52 4.68
C SER A 71 1.28 19.20 5.75
N ALA A 72 0.13 18.64 5.36
CA ALA A 72 -0.91 18.22 6.29
C ALA A 72 -0.61 16.87 6.96
N THR A 73 0.42 16.14 6.48
CA THR A 73 0.72 14.76 6.89
C THR A 73 -0.52 13.86 6.77
N LEU A 74 -1.20 13.96 5.63
CA LEU A 74 -2.44 13.25 5.34
C LEU A 74 -2.22 12.18 4.27
N SER A 75 -2.99 11.10 4.37
CA SER A 75 -3.10 10.14 3.27
C SER A 75 -4.08 10.66 2.20
N GLN A 76 -3.96 10.13 0.98
CA GLN A 76 -4.92 10.37 -0.11
C GLN A 76 -6.36 10.02 0.31
N GLN A 77 -6.52 8.95 1.10
CA GLN A 77 -7.82 8.48 1.56
C GLN A 77 -8.44 9.43 2.61
N ASP A 78 -7.62 9.96 3.52
CA ASP A 78 -8.06 10.97 4.49
C ASP A 78 -8.44 12.27 3.80
N MET A 79 -7.66 12.70 2.81
CA MET A 79 -7.96 13.89 2.02
C MET A 79 -9.30 13.75 1.28
N ALA A 80 -9.54 12.62 0.58
CA ALA A 80 -10.79 12.40 -0.12
C ALA A 80 -12.01 12.42 0.83
N ARG A 81 -11.85 11.85 2.03
CA ARG A 81 -12.86 11.92 3.09
C ARG A 81 -13.10 13.36 3.53
N ILE A 82 -12.04 14.09 3.88
CA ILE A 82 -12.11 15.48 4.36
C ILE A 82 -12.71 16.41 3.30
N MET A 83 -12.35 16.27 2.02
CA MET A 83 -12.93 17.04 0.92
C MET A 83 -14.43 16.80 0.78
N THR A 84 -14.88 15.57 1.02
CA THR A 84 -16.30 15.21 0.99
C THR A 84 -17.04 15.81 2.18
N GLU A 85 -16.47 15.72 3.38
CA GLU A 85 -17.01 16.34 4.60
C GLU A 85 -17.09 17.87 4.46
N LEU A 86 -16.03 18.52 3.98
CA LEU A 86 -16.00 19.98 3.75
C LEU A 86 -17.03 20.42 2.73
N ARG A 87 -17.24 19.64 1.66
CA ARG A 87 -18.30 19.93 0.69
C ARG A 87 -19.69 19.80 1.31
N ALA A 88 -19.91 18.74 2.10
CA ALA A 88 -21.18 18.53 2.80
C ALA A 88 -21.46 19.65 3.83
N GLU A 89 -20.42 20.22 4.43
CA GLU A 89 -20.48 21.36 5.34
C GLU A 89 -20.65 22.72 4.61
N GLY A 90 -20.61 22.75 3.27
CA GLY A 90 -20.63 24.00 2.49
C GLY A 90 -19.35 24.83 2.62
N ARG A 91 -18.25 24.20 3.05
CA ARG A 91 -16.95 24.84 3.32
C ARG A 91 -15.92 24.61 2.21
N GLY A 92 -16.32 23.98 1.12
CA GLY A 92 -15.49 23.84 -0.07
C GLY A 92 -16.27 23.34 -1.27
N GLU A 93 -15.78 23.68 -2.46
CA GLU A 93 -16.39 23.35 -3.74
C GLU A 93 -15.40 22.55 -4.59
N ILE A 94 -15.92 21.51 -5.26
CA ILE A 94 -15.15 20.84 -6.31
C ILE A 94 -15.29 21.66 -7.59
N GLY A 95 -14.16 22.00 -8.20
CA GLY A 95 -14.13 22.66 -9.51
C GLY A 95 -14.72 21.76 -10.59
N ALA A 96 -15.15 22.34 -11.70
CA ALA A 96 -15.82 21.63 -12.79
C ALA A 96 -14.98 20.45 -13.35
N ASP A 97 -13.67 20.48 -13.15
CA ASP A 97 -12.70 19.47 -13.58
C ASP A 97 -12.71 18.20 -12.70
N GLY A 98 -13.42 18.22 -11.56
CA GLY A 98 -13.49 17.11 -10.60
C GLY A 98 -12.19 16.83 -9.83
N ARG A 99 -11.14 17.61 -10.10
CA ARG A 99 -9.77 17.43 -9.59
C ARG A 99 -9.25 18.63 -8.80
N SER A 100 -9.91 19.76 -8.97
CA SER A 100 -9.70 21.02 -8.29
C SER A 100 -10.66 21.12 -7.11
N PHE A 101 -10.20 21.61 -5.96
CA PHE A 101 -11.03 21.82 -4.79
C PHE A 101 -10.73 23.17 -4.16
N ARG A 102 -11.72 24.05 -4.17
CA ARG A 102 -11.60 25.39 -3.60
C ARG A 102 -12.19 25.37 -2.19
N LEU A 103 -11.46 25.94 -1.24
CA LEU A 103 -12.00 26.20 0.09
C LEU A 103 -12.83 27.48 0.06
N THR A 104 -13.98 27.45 0.73
CA THR A 104 -14.88 28.59 0.94
C THR A 104 -15.04 28.89 2.43
N THR A 105 -14.03 28.54 3.22
CA THR A 105 -14.04 28.64 4.69
C THR A 105 -13.06 29.70 5.17
N GLY A 106 -13.51 30.54 6.12
CA GLY A 106 -12.64 31.40 6.93
C GLY A 106 -11.73 32.30 6.08
N ALA A 107 -10.43 32.00 6.06
CA ALA A 107 -9.39 32.77 5.37
C ALA A 107 -9.46 32.70 3.82
N CYS A 108 -10.37 31.89 3.28
CA CYS A 108 -10.52 31.63 1.85
C CYS A 108 -11.84 32.16 1.25
N LEU A 109 -12.38 33.22 1.84
CA LEU A 109 -13.60 33.91 1.40
C LEU A 109 -13.29 35.08 0.46
#